data_AF-A0A383BI27-F1
#
_entry.id   AF-A0A383BI27-F1
#
_cell.length_a   1.000
_cell.length_b   1.000
_cell.length_c   1.000
_cell.angle_alpha   90.00
_cell.angle_beta   90.00
_cell.angle_gamma   90.00
#
_symmetry.space_group_name_H-M   'P 1'
#
loop_
_entity.id
_entity.type
_entity.pdbx_description
1 polymer ?
#
loop_
_entity_poly.entity_id
_entity_poly.type
_entity_poly.pdbx_seq_one_letter_code
_entity_poly.pdbx_strand_id
1 'polypeptide(L)'
;VAFIIMMRRQVTAALFLATVTAAAIGIVGLVAEWHLRTTVPVDWTQEYRIPHPLLGWTLAAGSRYTTYVPEPVVVSYNSEGWRDIEPDGRLDADLRVAILGDSFVEAYSVERDESVSSRLGALIKTSGRDGEVFNFGVGGYGTL
;
A
#
# COMPACT_ATOMS: atom_id res chain seq x y z
N VAL A 1 -15.54 -13.20 -63.18
CA VAL A 1 -16.14 -11.94 -62.67
C VAL A 1 -16.94 -12.18 -61.39
N ALA A 2 -17.95 -13.07 -61.37
CA ALA A 2 -18.78 -13.34 -60.17
C ALA A 2 -17.98 -13.80 -58.92
N PHE A 3 -16.99 -14.69 -59.09
CA PHE A 3 -16.14 -15.17 -57.99
C PHE A 3 -15.34 -14.04 -57.32
N ILE A 4 -14.78 -13.11 -58.10
CA ILE A 4 -14.01 -11.96 -57.60
C ILE A 4 -14.91 -10.98 -56.85
N ILE A 5 -16.14 -10.78 -57.33
CA ILE A 5 -17.13 -9.92 -56.66
C ILE A 5 -17.57 -10.54 -55.32
N MET A 6 -17.80 -11.85 -55.29
CA MET A 6 -18.19 -12.57 -54.08
C MET A 6 -17.07 -12.56 -53.02
N MET A 7 -15.82 -12.80 -53.44
CA MET A 7 -14.64 -12.76 -52.57
C MET A 7 -14.40 -11.36 -52.00
N ARG A 8 -14.52 -10.30 -52.82
CA ARG A 8 -14.43 -8.91 -52.35
C ARG A 8 -15.49 -8.59 -51.29
N ARG A 9 -16.75 -9.02 -51.50
CA ARG A 9 -17.84 -8.81 -50.53
C ARG A 9 -17.57 -9.51 -49.19
N GLN A 10 -17.02 -10.72 -49.22
CA GLN A 10 -16.64 -11.47 -48.02
C GLN A 10 -15.49 -10.80 -47.25
N VAL A 11 -14.46 -10.33 -47.96
CA VAL A 11 -13.33 -9.61 -47.35
C VAL A 11 -13.79 -8.30 -46.71
N THR A 12 -14.61 -7.50 -47.40
CA THR A 12 -15.15 -6.25 -46.83
C THR A 12 -16.01 -6.51 -45.60
N ALA A 13 -16.86 -7.54 -45.62
CA ALA A 13 -17.68 -7.91 -44.46
C ALA A 13 -16.83 -8.38 -43.27
N ALA A 14 -15.78 -9.15 -43.51
CA ALA A 14 -14.86 -9.60 -42.47
C ALA A 14 -14.09 -8.42 -41.84
N LEU A 15 -13.59 -7.48 -42.66
CA LEU A 15 -12.92 -6.28 -42.18
C LEU A 15 -13.87 -5.38 -41.37
N PHE A 16 -15.11 -5.23 -41.83
CA PHE A 16 -16.13 -4.47 -41.09
C PHE A 16 -16.41 -5.11 -39.72
N LEU A 17 -16.63 -6.43 -39.68
CA LEU A 17 -16.87 -7.15 -38.42
C LEU A 17 -15.68 -7.02 -37.47
N ALA A 18 -14.45 -7.24 -37.96
CA ALA A 18 -13.24 -7.10 -37.16
C ALA A 18 -13.09 -5.69 -36.58
N THR A 19 -13.41 -4.65 -37.37
CA THR A 19 -13.37 -3.25 -36.91
C THR A 19 -14.41 -3.00 -35.82
N VAL A 20 -15.64 -3.48 -36.01
CA VAL A 20 -16.72 -3.35 -35.01
C VAL A 20 -16.34 -4.07 -33.72
N THR A 21 -15.80 -5.29 -33.80
CA THR A 21 -15.34 -6.04 -32.63
C THR A 21 -14.20 -5.33 -31.90
N ALA A 22 -13.20 -4.83 -32.62
CA ALA A 22 -12.10 -4.08 -32.01
C ALA A 22 -12.58 -2.79 -31.33
N ALA A 23 -13.49 -2.05 -31.97
CA ALA A 23 -14.10 -0.86 -31.38
C ALA A 23 -14.91 -1.20 -30.13
N ALA A 24 -15.69 -2.29 -30.15
CA ALA A 24 -16.48 -2.73 -28.99
C ALA A 24 -15.58 -3.10 -27.80
N ILE A 25 -14.49 -3.84 -28.03
CA ILE A 25 -13.51 -4.18 -26.98
C ILE A 25 -12.87 -2.90 -26.42
N GLY A 26 -12.48 -1.97 -27.30
CA GLY A 26 -11.93 -0.68 -26.89
C GLY A 26 -12.89 0.13 -26.02
N ILE A 27 -14.16 0.21 -26.40
CA ILE A 27 -15.21 0.89 -25.63
C ILE A 27 -15.38 0.25 -24.26
N VAL A 28 -15.45 -1.10 -24.18
CA VAL A 28 -15.56 -1.81 -22.90
C VAL A 28 -14.35 -1.50 -22.00
N GLY A 29 -13.14 -1.50 -22.55
CA GLY A 29 -11.93 -1.14 -21.81
C GLY A 29 -11.97 0.27 -21.26
N LEU A 30 -12.36 1.26 -22.08
CA LEU A 30 -12.48 2.66 -21.67
C LEU A 30 -13.55 2.86 -20.58
N VAL A 31 -14.70 2.19 -20.72
CA VAL A 31 -15.77 2.24 -19.70
C VAL A 31 -15.31 1.60 -18.40
N ALA A 32 -14.63 0.45 -18.46
CA ALA A 32 -14.08 -0.20 -17.28
C ALA A 32 -13.04 0.68 -16.57
N GLU A 33 -12.10 1.27 -17.30
CA GLU A 33 -11.11 2.19 -16.74
C GLU A 33 -11.78 3.42 -16.11
N TRP A 34 -12.71 4.06 -16.81
CA TRP A 34 -13.45 5.22 -16.29
C TRP A 34 -14.21 4.86 -15.01
N HIS A 35 -14.87 3.70 -14.98
CA HIS A 35 -15.57 3.22 -13.80
C HIS A 35 -14.60 3.03 -12.64
N LEU A 36 -13.49 2.30 -12.85
CA LEU A 36 -12.49 2.06 -11.81
C LEU A 36 -11.90 3.37 -11.27
N ARG A 37 -11.59 4.35 -12.13
CA ARG A 37 -11.06 5.66 -11.71
C ARG A 37 -12.03 6.51 -10.92
N THR A 38 -13.33 6.29 -11.05
CA THR A 38 -14.37 7.11 -10.40
C THR A 38 -14.97 6.44 -9.17
N THR A 39 -14.95 5.11 -9.09
CA THR A 39 -15.55 4.35 -7.98
C THR A 39 -14.54 3.74 -7.03
N VAL A 40 -13.32 3.43 -7.51
CA VAL A 40 -12.26 2.97 -6.63
C VAL A 40 -11.44 4.20 -6.22
N PRO A 41 -11.49 4.61 -4.94
CA PRO A 41 -10.62 5.65 -4.43
C PRO A 41 -9.19 5.08 -4.37
N VAL A 42 -8.51 5.03 -5.51
CA VAL A 42 -7.10 4.68 -5.53
C VAL A 42 -6.31 5.97 -5.37
N ASP A 43 -5.95 6.27 -4.13
CA ASP A 43 -4.96 7.31 -3.86
C ASP A 43 -3.57 6.77 -4.18
N TRP A 44 -3.20 6.86 -5.46
CA TRP A 44 -1.86 6.52 -5.96
C TRP A 44 -0.77 7.51 -5.49
N THR A 45 -1.13 8.56 -4.73
CA THR A 45 -0.23 9.64 -4.36
C THR A 45 0.27 9.58 -2.91
N GLN A 46 -0.12 8.54 -2.17
CA GLN A 46 0.19 8.40 -0.75
C GLN A 46 1.24 7.32 -0.48
N GLU A 47 2.33 7.32 -1.26
CA GLU A 47 3.55 6.63 -0.86
C GLU A 47 4.30 7.48 0.18
N TYR A 48 4.01 7.23 1.45
CA TYR A 48 4.77 7.81 2.57
C TYR A 48 6.06 7.02 2.85
N ARG A 49 6.52 6.25 1.87
CA ARG A 49 7.85 5.62 1.82
C ARG A 49 8.69 6.42 0.84
N ILE A 50 9.67 7.13 1.36
CA ILE A 50 10.59 7.97 0.58
C ILE A 50 11.91 7.24 0.32
N PRO A 51 12.61 7.49 -0.79
CA PRO A 51 13.89 6.86 -1.06
C PRO A 51 14.93 7.10 0.04
N HIS A 52 15.67 6.06 0.41
CA HIS A 52 16.78 6.12 1.36
C HIS A 52 18.05 5.52 0.73
N PRO A 53 19.21 6.21 0.77
CA PRO A 53 20.40 5.82 0.01
C PRO A 53 20.98 4.45 0.39
N LEU A 54 20.75 3.98 1.62
CA LEU A 54 21.26 2.69 2.10
C LEU A 54 20.18 1.63 2.28
N LEU A 55 18.93 2.04 2.52
CA LEU A 55 17.84 1.12 2.89
C LEU A 55 16.87 0.90 1.73
N GLY A 56 17.09 1.58 0.59
CA GLY A 56 16.15 1.67 -0.52
C GLY A 56 15.04 2.69 -0.22
N TRP A 57 14.34 2.49 0.89
CA TRP A 57 13.20 3.31 1.31
C TRP A 57 13.27 3.61 2.81
N THR A 58 12.55 4.63 3.28
CA THR A 58 12.25 4.90 4.69
C THR A 58 10.88 5.56 4.79
N LEU A 59 10.29 5.61 5.97
CA LEU A 59 9.01 6.29 6.17
C LEU A 59 9.21 7.82 6.24
N ALA A 60 8.26 8.58 5.68
CA ALA A 60 8.27 10.03 5.67
C ALA A 60 7.91 10.58 7.06
N ALA A 61 8.90 11.11 7.78
CA ALA A 61 8.72 11.69 9.11
C ALA A 61 7.57 12.70 9.18
N GLY A 62 6.78 12.62 10.27
CA GLY A 62 5.64 13.49 10.53
C GLY A 62 4.44 13.32 9.60
N SER A 63 4.46 12.36 8.67
CA SER A 63 3.34 12.16 7.77
C SER A 63 2.14 11.51 8.46
N ARG A 64 0.94 11.84 7.96
CA ARG A 64 -0.32 11.29 8.43
C ARG A 64 -1.25 11.07 7.25
N TYR A 65 -1.87 9.90 7.21
CA TYR A 65 -2.64 9.46 6.05
C TYR A 65 -3.64 8.36 6.36
N THR A 66 -4.48 8.01 5.40
CA THR A 66 -5.45 6.92 5.55
C THR A 66 -5.15 5.84 4.53
N THR A 67 -4.90 4.63 4.99
CA THR A 67 -4.80 3.45 4.13
C THR A 67 -6.10 2.66 4.16
N TYR A 68 -6.39 1.92 3.11
CA TYR A 68 -7.65 1.17 2.94
C TYR A 68 -7.34 -0.31 2.71
N VAL A 69 -7.06 -1.07 3.78
CA VAL A 69 -6.69 -2.49 3.68
C VAL A 69 -7.15 -3.26 4.93
N PRO A 70 -8.28 -3.99 4.94
CA PRO A 70 -9.47 -3.88 4.08
C PRO A 70 -10.42 -2.73 4.49
N GLU A 71 -10.24 -2.20 5.71
CA GLU A 71 -10.97 -1.06 6.26
C GLU A 71 -10.06 0.19 6.29
N PRO A 72 -10.64 1.41 6.37
CA PRO A 72 -9.86 2.62 6.51
C PRO A 72 -9.12 2.67 7.86
N VAL A 73 -7.80 2.77 7.83
CA VAL A 73 -6.94 2.91 9.00
C VAL A 73 -6.16 4.20 8.90
N VAL A 74 -6.16 5.00 9.97
CA VAL A 74 -5.35 6.21 10.02
C VAL A 74 -3.93 5.87 10.42
N VAL A 75 -3.00 6.16 9.52
CA VAL A 75 -1.57 6.00 9.72
C VAL A 75 -0.93 7.33 10.06
N SER A 76 -0.05 7.33 11.06
CA SER A 76 0.81 8.46 11.38
C SER A 76 2.21 7.97 11.70
N TYR A 77 3.20 8.69 11.19
CA TYR A 77 4.59 8.50 11.54
C TYR A 77 5.07 9.66 12.42
N ASN A 78 5.86 9.34 13.43
CA ASN A 78 6.40 10.31 14.38
C ASN A 78 7.49 11.18 13.73
N SER A 79 8.11 12.07 14.52
CA SER A 79 9.16 12.98 14.07
C SER A 79 10.43 12.28 13.56
N GLU A 80 10.65 11.04 13.97
CA GLU A 80 11.76 10.18 13.53
C GLU A 80 11.38 9.28 12.33
N GLY A 81 10.13 9.36 11.86
CA GLY A 81 9.63 8.51 10.78
C GLY A 81 9.31 7.08 11.22
N TRP A 82 8.91 6.86 12.47
CA TRP A 82 8.46 5.55 12.94
C TRP A 82 6.93 5.54 13.07
N ARG A 83 6.30 4.41 12.76
CA ARG A 83 4.88 4.19 13.07
C ARG A 83 4.73 3.85 14.56
N ASP A 84 5.06 4.81 15.40
CA ASP A 84 5.06 4.66 16.86
C ASP A 84 4.76 5.99 17.54
N ILE A 85 4.77 6.00 18.88
CA ILE A 85 4.76 7.23 19.66
C ILE A 85 6.10 7.98 19.54
N GLU A 86 6.11 9.25 19.90
CA GLU A 86 7.36 10.00 20.02
C GLU A 86 8.22 9.40 21.13
N PRO A 87 9.51 9.15 20.88
CA PRO A 87 10.44 8.75 21.93
C PRO A 87 10.56 9.88 22.95
N ASP A 88 10.39 9.56 24.23
CA ASP A 88 10.52 10.52 25.34
C ASP A 88 11.97 10.70 25.80
N GLY A 89 12.94 10.07 25.11
CA GLY A 89 14.37 10.16 25.39
C GLY A 89 14.80 9.45 26.68
N ARG A 90 13.90 8.65 27.26
CA ARG A 90 14.14 7.97 28.52
C ARG A 90 15.18 6.85 28.37
N LEU A 91 15.97 6.67 29.44
CA LEU A 91 17.11 5.74 29.47
C LEU A 91 17.06 4.74 30.64
N ASP A 92 16.08 4.86 31.53
CA ASP A 92 15.96 4.10 32.79
C ASP A 92 14.92 2.98 32.74
N ALA A 93 14.41 2.61 31.57
CA ALA A 93 13.51 1.47 31.40
C ALA A 93 14.20 0.12 31.73
N ASP A 94 13.48 -0.78 32.41
CA ASP A 94 13.99 -2.14 32.71
C ASP A 94 14.30 -2.94 31.45
N LEU A 95 13.54 -2.69 30.37
CA LEU A 95 13.65 -3.38 29.11
C LEU A 95 13.42 -2.41 27.95
N ARG A 96 14.29 -2.48 26.94
CA ARG A 96 14.16 -1.73 25.68
C ARG A 96 14.21 -2.70 24.52
N VAL A 97 13.17 -2.68 23.70
CA VAL A 97 12.97 -3.61 22.59
C VAL A 97 12.89 -2.83 21.30
N ALA A 98 13.73 -3.17 20.33
CA ALA A 98 13.63 -2.70 18.96
C ALA A 98 13.02 -3.81 18.11
N ILE A 99 11.88 -3.55 17.46
CA ILE A 99 11.25 -4.49 16.54
C ILE A 99 11.56 -4.04 15.11
N LEU A 100 12.28 -4.87 14.37
CA LEU A 100 12.65 -4.63 12.97
C LEU A 100 11.83 -5.56 12.08
N GLY A 101 11.38 -5.04 10.93
CA GLY A 101 10.71 -5.87 9.95
C GLY A 101 10.10 -5.08 8.80
N ASP A 102 9.14 -5.70 8.14
CA ASP A 102 8.48 -5.22 6.95
C ASP A 102 7.10 -4.61 7.28
N SER A 103 6.14 -4.77 6.37
CA SER A 103 4.75 -4.34 6.52
C SER A 103 4.04 -4.95 7.74
N PHE A 104 4.42 -6.15 8.18
CA PHE A 104 3.82 -6.79 9.36
C PHE A 104 4.24 -6.11 10.66
N VAL A 105 5.48 -5.62 10.70
CA VAL A 105 5.98 -4.85 11.84
C VAL A 105 5.49 -3.40 11.75
N GLU A 106 5.56 -2.77 10.57
CA GLU A 106 5.00 -1.43 10.34
C GLU A 106 3.52 -1.38 10.77
N ALA A 107 2.75 -2.44 10.45
CA ALA A 107 1.36 -2.59 10.83
C ALA A 107 0.46 -1.45 10.34
N TYR A 108 0.63 -1.04 9.07
CA TYR A 108 -0.21 0.00 8.48
C TYR A 108 -1.66 -0.44 8.24
N SER A 109 -1.94 -1.75 8.19
CA SER A 109 -3.29 -2.31 7.95
C SER A 109 -4.16 -2.46 9.20
N VAL A 110 -3.69 -2.06 10.38
CA VAL A 110 -4.42 -2.17 11.65
C VAL A 110 -4.26 -0.90 12.48
N GLU A 111 -5.13 -0.67 13.46
CA GLU A 111 -4.99 0.47 14.35
C GLU A 111 -3.66 0.41 15.13
N ARG A 112 -3.13 1.57 15.52
CA ARG A 112 -1.77 1.64 16.11
C ARG A 112 -1.65 0.79 17.37
N ASP A 113 -2.66 0.78 18.22
CA ASP A 113 -2.70 -0.02 19.46
C ASP A 113 -2.84 -1.53 19.21
N GLU A 114 -3.17 -1.93 17.99
CA GLU A 114 -3.20 -3.31 17.53
C GLU A 114 -1.87 -3.81 16.98
N SER A 115 -0.92 -2.90 16.71
CA SER A 115 0.43 -3.25 16.28
C SER A 115 1.15 -4.17 17.28
N VAL A 116 2.04 -5.03 16.76
CA VAL A 116 2.83 -5.94 17.59
C VAL A 116 3.67 -5.20 18.64
N SER A 117 4.20 -4.01 18.31
CA SER A 117 4.95 -3.18 19.24
C SER A 117 4.07 -2.69 20.40
N SER A 118 2.88 -2.17 20.09
CA SER A 118 1.95 -1.69 21.10
C SER A 118 1.42 -2.81 22.00
N ARG A 119 1.07 -3.96 21.41
CA ARG A 119 0.61 -5.14 22.18
C ARG A 119 1.73 -5.71 23.05
N LEU A 120 2.97 -5.77 22.56
CA LEU A 120 4.12 -6.20 23.35
C LEU A 120 4.40 -5.23 24.52
N GLY A 121 4.36 -3.92 24.28
CA GLY A 121 4.53 -2.92 25.34
C GLY A 121 3.47 -3.05 26.43
N ALA A 122 2.21 -3.27 26.06
CA ALA A 122 1.13 -3.52 27.01
C ALA A 122 1.34 -4.81 27.83
N LEU A 123 1.83 -5.88 27.21
CA LEU A 123 2.16 -7.13 27.91
C LEU A 123 3.33 -6.96 28.88
N ILE A 124 4.40 -6.26 28.49
CA ILE A 124 5.53 -5.97 29.38
C ILE A 124 5.05 -5.17 30.60
N LYS A 125 4.25 -4.12 30.39
CA LYS A 125 3.66 -3.34 31.48
C LYS A 125 2.80 -4.21 32.41
N THR A 126 2.00 -5.12 31.85
CA THR A 126 1.15 -6.04 32.62
C THR A 126 1.97 -7.06 33.42
N SER A 127 3.21 -7.37 32.98
CA SER A 127 4.15 -8.22 33.73
C SER A 127 4.80 -7.52 34.93
N GLY A 128 4.46 -6.26 35.20
CA GLY A 128 5.03 -5.47 36.29
C GLY A 128 6.45 -4.95 35.99
N ARG A 129 6.84 -4.92 34.72
CA ARG A 129 8.11 -4.38 34.25
C ARG A 129 7.89 -3.07 33.51
N ASP A 130 8.90 -2.23 33.58
CA ASP A 130 8.97 -1.03 32.78
C ASP A 130 9.62 -1.31 31.43
N GLY A 131 8.88 -1.12 30.35
CA GLY A 131 9.29 -1.54 29.00
C GLY A 131 9.08 -0.45 27.96
N GLU A 132 10.13 -0.18 27.19
CA GLU A 132 10.05 0.56 25.93
C GLU A 132 10.09 -0.41 24.76
N VAL A 133 9.13 -0.26 23.83
CA VAL A 133 9.07 -1.03 22.61
C VAL A 133 8.99 -0.06 21.44
N PHE A 134 9.94 -0.16 20.52
CA PHE A 134 10.05 0.72 19.35
C PHE A 134 9.78 -0.07 18.08
N ASN A 135 8.88 0.45 17.25
CA ASN A 135 8.56 -0.07 15.94
C ASN A 135 9.45 0.54 14.85
N PHE A 136 10.37 -0.26 14.31
CA PHE A 136 11.22 0.10 13.18
C PHE A 136 10.83 -0.67 11.90
N GLY A 137 9.57 -1.09 11.79
CA GLY A 137 9.05 -1.76 10.61
C GLY A 137 8.86 -0.79 9.45
N VAL A 138 9.29 -1.21 8.26
CA VAL A 138 9.09 -0.44 7.02
C VAL A 138 8.60 -1.39 5.94
N GLY A 139 7.38 -1.16 5.45
CA GLY A 139 6.78 -1.96 4.40
C GLY A 139 7.66 -2.09 3.17
N GLY A 140 7.79 -3.31 2.67
CA GLY A 140 8.63 -3.64 1.52
C GLY A 140 10.10 -3.90 1.87
N TYR A 141 10.52 -3.78 3.13
CA TYR A 141 11.84 -4.28 3.54
C TYR A 141 11.92 -5.79 3.35
N GLY A 142 13.02 -6.23 2.75
CA GLY A 142 13.37 -7.63 2.54
C GLY A 142 14.84 -7.84 2.89
N THR A 143 15.24 -9.10 3.03
CA THR A 143 16.62 -9.47 3.38
C THR A 143 17.52 -9.75 2.17
N LEU A 144 16.99 -9.59 0.95
CA LEU A 144 17.63 -9.99 -0.33
C LEU A 144 17.45 -8.92 -1.41
#